data_AF-A0A951C866-F1
#
_entry.id   AF-A0A951C866-F1
#
_cell.length_a   1.000
_cell.length_b   1.000
_cell.length_c   1.000
_cell.angle_alpha   90.00
_cell.angle_beta   90.00
_cell.angle_gamma   90.00
#
_symmetry.space_group_name_H-M   'P 1'
#
loop_
_entity.id
_entity.type
_entity.pdbx_description
1 polymer ?
#
loop_
_entity_poly.entity_id
_entity_poly.type
_entity_poly.pdbx_seq_one_letter_code
_entity_poly.pdbx_strand_id
1 'polypeptide(L)'
;MKVRFLGDANFNRRIVAGLLRREPAVDFVLPEAMIPERMKDPDVLDLADSTGRIVVSHDVRTMPRWFDQCVEQHQCAGLILVPNKLPIRDVIEDLLLIWHVTEADQWVNRLEWLPL
;
A
#
# COMPACT_ATOMS: atom_id res chain seq x y z
N MET A 1 11.84 11.51 1.93
CA MET A 1 12.19 10.39 1.03
C MET A 1 10.92 10.01 0.32
N LYS A 2 10.98 9.72 -0.99
CA LYS A 2 9.78 9.41 -1.74
C LYS A 2 9.05 8.18 -1.19
N VAL A 3 7.73 8.22 -1.33
CA VAL A 3 6.86 7.10 -0.99
C VAL A 3 7.30 5.85 -1.75
N ARG A 4 7.27 4.71 -1.06
CA ARG A 4 7.49 3.38 -1.61
C ARG A 4 6.29 2.53 -1.25
N PHE A 5 5.81 1.74 -2.19
CA PHE A 5 4.61 0.94 -2.01
C PHE A 5 4.95 -0.54 -1.85
N LEU A 6 4.16 -1.23 -1.02
CA LEU A 6 4.05 -2.67 -0.91
C LEU A 6 2.61 -3.02 -1.24
N GLY A 7 2.37 -3.79 -2.31
CA GLY A 7 1.04 -4.33 -2.56
C GLY A 7 0.66 -5.37 -1.50
N ASP A 8 -0.62 -5.61 -1.32
CA ASP A 8 -1.12 -6.85 -0.72
C ASP A 8 -0.97 -8.03 -1.70
N ALA A 9 -1.03 -9.27 -1.22
CA ALA A 9 -0.75 -10.49 -1.98
C ALA A 9 -1.67 -10.66 -3.19
N ASN A 10 -2.90 -10.17 -3.08
CA ASN A 10 -3.90 -10.20 -4.15
C ASN A 10 -4.03 -8.85 -4.87
N PHE A 11 -3.07 -7.93 -4.73
CA PHE A 11 -3.16 -6.61 -5.35
C PHE A 11 -3.11 -6.71 -6.88
N ASN A 12 -3.91 -5.90 -7.56
CA ASN A 12 -4.08 -6.02 -9.00
C ASN A 12 -2.81 -5.61 -9.75
N ARG A 13 -2.10 -6.60 -10.30
CA ARG A 13 -0.84 -6.42 -11.05
C ARG A 13 -0.96 -5.46 -12.24
N ARG A 14 -2.15 -5.28 -12.81
CA ARG A 14 -2.38 -4.33 -13.91
C ARG A 14 -2.27 -2.87 -13.44
N ILE A 15 -2.62 -2.59 -12.19
CA ILE A 15 -2.45 -1.28 -11.56
C ILE A 15 -0.95 -0.99 -11.44
N VAL A 16 -0.18 -1.93 -10.88
CA VAL A 16 1.28 -1.80 -10.74
C VAL A 16 1.97 -1.60 -12.10
N ALA A 17 1.65 -2.44 -13.09
CA ALA A 17 2.22 -2.31 -14.42
C ALA A 17 1.85 -0.98 -15.11
N GLY A 18 0.63 -0.47 -14.89
CA GLY A 18 0.20 0.82 -15.41
C GLY A 18 0.89 2.00 -14.71
N LEU A 19 1.03 1.92 -13.39
CA LEU A 19 1.74 2.89 -12.55
C LEU A 19 3.20 3.03 -12.98
N LEU A 20 3.94 1.91 -13.03
CA LEU A 20 5.36 1.90 -13.42
C LEU A 20 5.59 2.30 -14.89
N ARG A 21 4.60 2.12 -15.76
CA ARG A 21 4.67 2.62 -17.14
C ARG A 21 4.60 4.15 -17.20
N ARG A 22 3.81 4.76 -16.30
CA ARG A 22 3.61 6.21 -16.26
C ARG A 22 4.71 6.92 -15.48
N GLU A 23 5.18 6.32 -14.40
CA GLU A 23 6.30 6.84 -13.61
C GLU A 23 7.24 5.68 -13.21
N PRO A 24 8.30 5.43 -14.01
CA PRO A 24 9.27 4.39 -13.73
C PRO A 24 10.08 4.60 -12.43
N ALA A 25 10.10 5.83 -11.88
CA ALA A 25 10.80 6.11 -10.63
C ALA A 25 10.04 5.66 -9.38
N VAL A 26 8.76 5.26 -9.50
CA VAL A 26 8.00 4.71 -8.38
C VAL A 26 8.59 3.35 -7.97
N ASP A 27 8.93 3.23 -6.69
CA ASP A 27 9.27 1.93 -6.10
C ASP A 27 7.99 1.25 -5.59
N PHE A 28 7.53 0.25 -6.34
CA PHE A 28 6.38 -0.58 -5.98
C PHE A 28 6.81 -2.05 -5.99
N VAL A 29 6.66 -2.74 -4.86
CA VAL A 29 6.89 -4.19 -4.77
C VAL A 29 5.58 -4.92 -4.48
N LEU A 30 5.45 -6.11 -5.06
CA LEU A 30 4.37 -7.03 -4.72
C LEU A 30 4.89 -8.07 -3.71
N PRO A 31 4.03 -8.59 -2.81
CA PRO A 31 4.42 -9.56 -1.80
C PRO A 31 5.10 -10.79 -2.31
N GLU A 32 4.77 -11.30 -3.50
CA GLU A 32 5.41 -12.52 -4.00
C GLU A 32 6.91 -12.33 -4.26
N ALA A 33 7.38 -11.08 -4.32
CA ALA A 33 8.81 -10.75 -4.39
C ALA A 33 9.49 -10.64 -3.00
N MET A 34 8.73 -10.62 -1.90
CA MET A 34 9.22 -10.30 -0.54
C MET A 34 8.69 -11.22 0.57
N ILE A 35 7.63 -12.01 0.32
CA ILE A 35 6.78 -12.64 1.34
C ILE A 35 6.61 -14.14 1.02
N PRO A 36 6.86 -15.07 1.98
CA PRO A 36 6.57 -16.50 1.83
C PRO A 36 5.06 -16.76 1.68
N GLU A 37 4.67 -17.84 0.99
CA GLU A 37 3.28 -18.20 0.58
C GLU A 37 2.17 -18.21 1.67
N ARG A 38 2.43 -17.85 2.93
CA ARG A 38 1.47 -17.91 4.06
C ARG A 38 1.62 -16.80 5.12
N MET A 39 2.22 -15.66 4.77
CA MET A 39 2.26 -14.53 5.70
C MET A 39 0.84 -14.05 6.01
N LYS A 40 0.54 -13.80 7.28
CA LYS A 40 -0.79 -13.31 7.68
C LYS A 40 -0.85 -11.81 7.43
N ASP A 41 -2.04 -11.28 7.14
CA ASP A 41 -2.25 -9.84 6.91
C ASP A 41 -1.61 -8.90 7.96
N PRO A 42 -1.55 -9.23 9.27
CA PRO A 42 -0.84 -8.41 10.26
C PRO A 42 0.66 -8.29 9.98
N ASP A 43 1.28 -9.39 9.56
CA ASP A 43 2.73 -9.44 9.31
C ASP A 43 3.12 -8.57 8.10
N VAL A 44 2.17 -8.27 7.19
CA VAL A 44 2.38 -7.39 6.03
C VAL A 44 2.59 -5.94 6.47
N LEU A 45 1.86 -5.49 7.50
CA LEU A 45 2.02 -4.15 8.08
C LEU A 45 3.39 -4.00 8.77
N ASP A 46 3.83 -5.04 9.50
CA ASP A 46 5.13 -5.06 10.15
C ASP A 46 6.30 -5.10 9.15
N LEU A 47 6.13 -5.88 8.07
CA LEU A 47 7.09 -5.90 6.97
C LEU A 47 7.15 -4.53 6.29
N ALA A 48 6.00 -3.89 6.06
CA ALA A 48 5.95 -2.57 5.47
C ALA A 48 6.66 -1.54 6.34
N ASP A 49 6.46 -1.56 7.66
CA ASP A 49 7.10 -0.63 8.58
C ASP A 49 8.63 -0.83 8.60
N SER A 50 9.07 -2.09 8.76
CA SER A 50 10.51 -2.42 8.78
C SER A 50 11.22 -2.13 7.45
N THR A 51 10.49 -2.15 6.33
CA THR A 51 11.02 -1.80 5.01
C THR A 51 10.75 -0.35 4.61
N GLY A 52 10.07 0.44 5.43
CA GLY A 52 9.69 1.84 5.18
C GLY A 52 8.82 2.00 3.93
N ARG A 53 7.80 1.15 3.80
CA ARG A 53 6.84 1.10 2.69
C ARG A 53 5.42 1.33 3.20
N ILE A 54 4.55 1.77 2.32
CA ILE A 54 3.10 1.88 2.54
C ILE A 54 2.42 0.65 1.95
N VAL A 55 1.53 0.03 2.70
CA VAL A 55 0.72 -1.09 2.20
C VAL A 55 -0.42 -0.56 1.32
N VAL A 56 -0.62 -1.16 0.15
CA VAL A 56 -1.74 -0.88 -0.74
C VAL A 56 -2.55 -2.16 -0.92
N SER A 57 -3.79 -2.19 -0.44
CA SER A 57 -4.62 -3.40 -0.41
C SER A 57 -6.00 -3.19 -1.04
N HIS A 58 -6.53 -4.26 -1.63
CA HIS A 58 -7.93 -4.35 -2.04
C HIS A 58 -8.85 -4.90 -0.94
N ASP A 59 -8.30 -5.46 0.14
CA ASP A 59 -9.08 -5.95 1.27
C ASP A 59 -9.52 -4.82 2.19
N VAL A 60 -10.58 -4.14 1.77
CA VAL A 60 -11.24 -3.07 2.52
C VAL A 60 -12.02 -3.56 3.74
N ARG A 61 -12.12 -4.88 3.96
CA ARG A 61 -12.95 -5.45 5.03
C ARG A 61 -12.12 -5.85 6.25
N THR A 62 -10.95 -6.44 6.04
CA THR A 62 -10.12 -6.96 7.14
C THR A 62 -8.94 -6.05 7.49
N MET A 63 -8.30 -5.44 6.48
CA MET A 63 -7.12 -4.58 6.68
C MET A 63 -7.35 -3.39 7.62
N PRO A 64 -8.51 -2.67 7.61
CA PRO A 64 -8.74 -1.60 8.57
C PRO A 64 -8.60 -2.09 10.02
N ARG A 65 -9.18 -3.25 10.33
CA ARG A 65 -9.12 -3.84 11.67
C ARG A 65 -7.69 -4.22 12.06
N TRP A 66 -6.93 -4.81 11.13
CA TRP A 66 -5.53 -5.16 11.39
C TRP A 66 -4.67 -3.93 11.60
N PHE A 67 -4.92 -2.87 10.83
CA PHE A 67 -4.27 -1.59 10.98
C PHE A 67 -4.56 -0.95 12.34
N ASP A 68 -5.83 -0.91 12.77
CA ASP A 68 -6.19 -0.39 14.09
C ASP A 68 -5.45 -1.14 15.22
N GLN A 69 -5.41 -2.47 15.14
CA GLN A 69 -4.67 -3.30 16.11
C GLN A 69 -3.17 -3.04 16.11
N CYS A 70 -2.57 -2.81 14.95
CA CYS A 70 -1.15 -2.47 14.80
C CYS A 70 -0.84 -1.13 15.48
N VAL A 71 -1.64 -0.09 15.18
CA VAL A 71 -1.47 1.27 15.73
C VAL A 71 -1.67 1.30 17.25
N GLU A 72 -2.55 0.45 17.79
CA GLU A 72 -2.72 0.30 19.25
C GLU A 72 -1.50 -0.29 19.95
N GLN A 73 -0.70 -1.10 19.26
CA GLN A 73 0.43 -1.83 19.84
C GLN A 73 1.77 -1.12 19.62
N HIS A 74 1.97 -0.50 18.45
CA HIS A 74 3.21 0.16 18.07
C HIS A 74 3.01 1.11 16.89
N GLN A 75 4.10 1.71 16.44
CA GLN A 75 4.12 2.42 15.17
C GLN A 75 3.83 1.44 14.02
N CYS A 76 2.93 1.82 13.13
CA CYS A 76 2.51 1.06 11.98
C CYS A 76 2.81 1.81 10.68
N ALA A 77 3.13 1.05 9.64
CA ALA A 77 3.20 1.56 8.27
C ALA A 77 1.87 2.14 7.81
N GLY A 78 1.94 3.05 6.83
CA GLY A 78 0.74 3.57 6.19
C GLY A 78 -0.02 2.49 5.44
N LEU A 79 -1.34 2.66 5.35
CA LEU A 79 -2.25 1.77 4.64
C LEU A 79 -3.11 2.58 3.66
N ILE A 80 -3.12 2.17 2.40
CA ILE A 80 -4.01 2.69 1.36
C ILE A 80 -4.99 1.58 0.97
N LEU A 81 -6.28 1.87 1.09
CA LEU A 81 -7.37 0.95 0.78
C LEU A 81 -7.98 1.27 -0.58
N VAL A 82 -8.00 0.28 -1.46
CA VAL A 82 -8.43 0.42 -2.85
C VAL A 82 -9.64 -0.47 -3.11
N PRO A 83 -10.88 0.06 -3.14
CA PRO A 83 -12.05 -0.71 -3.49
C PRO A 83 -11.90 -1.44 -4.85
N ASN A 84 -12.22 -2.74 -4.89
CA ASN A 84 -12.09 -3.60 -6.08
C ASN A 84 -12.85 -3.09 -7.33
N LYS A 85 -13.87 -2.25 -7.16
CA LYS A 85 -14.70 -1.72 -8.26
C LYS A 85 -14.13 -0.44 -8.88
N LEU A 86 -13.06 0.13 -8.33
CA LEU A 86 -12.48 1.35 -8.89
C LEU A 86 -11.84 1.08 -10.25
N PRO A 87 -12.04 1.99 -11.23
CA PRO A 87 -11.34 1.90 -12.49
C PRO A 87 -9.82 1.93 -12.27
N ILE A 88 -9.10 1.02 -12.94
CA ILE A 88 -7.63 0.91 -12.84
C ILE A 88 -6.95 2.25 -13.09
N ARG A 89 -7.46 3.05 -14.03
CA ARG A 89 -6.94 4.39 -14.34
C ARG A 89 -6.96 5.27 -13.10
N ASP A 90 -8.10 5.35 -12.42
CA ASP A 90 -8.31 6.26 -11.29
C ASP A 90 -7.40 5.88 -10.13
N VAL A 91 -7.25 4.58 -9.86
CA VAL A 91 -6.28 4.09 -8.86
C VAL A 91 -4.85 4.50 -9.22
N ILE A 92 -4.45 4.42 -10.50
CA ILE A 92 -3.12 4.85 -10.93
C ILE A 92 -2.94 6.36 -10.76
N GLU A 93 -3.93 7.18 -11.12
CA GLU A 93 -3.86 8.64 -10.93
C GLU A 93 -3.68 9.00 -9.44
N ASP A 94 -4.45 8.36 -8.56
CA ASP A 94 -4.39 8.66 -7.12
C ASP A 94 -3.07 8.21 -6.49
N LEU A 95 -2.56 7.02 -6.84
CA LEU A 95 -1.25 6.56 -6.37
C LEU A 95 -0.11 7.46 -6.88
N LEU A 96 -0.20 7.96 -8.12
CA LEU A 96 0.75 8.94 -8.65
C LEU A 96 0.65 10.28 -7.92
N LEU A 97 -0.56 10.74 -7.61
CA LEU A 97 -0.77 11.97 -6.87
C LEU A 97 -0.14 11.87 -5.48
N ILE A 98 -0.45 10.80 -4.73
CA ILE A 98 0.17 10.50 -3.43
C ILE A 98 1.69 10.53 -3.54
N TRP A 99 2.26 9.81 -4.50
CA TRP A 99 3.71 9.74 -4.68
C TRP A 99 4.36 11.10 -5.02
N HIS A 100 3.66 11.93 -5.81
CA HIS A 100 4.15 13.27 -6.16
C HIS A 100 4.15 14.23 -4.98
N VAL A 101 3.06 14.25 -4.20
CA VAL A 101 2.79 15.33 -3.24
C VAL A 101 3.10 14.99 -1.79
N THR A 102 3.41 13.73 -1.49
CA THR A 102 3.74 13.28 -0.13
C THR A 102 5.11 12.62 -0.05
N GLU A 103 5.63 12.54 1.18
CA GLU A 103 6.88 11.87 1.52
C GLU A 103 6.60 10.74 2.53
N ALA A 104 7.47 9.74 2.61
CA ALA A 104 7.23 8.51 3.37
C ALA A 104 6.99 8.72 4.88
N ASP A 105 7.57 9.76 5.48
CA ASP A 105 7.40 10.13 6.89
C ASP A 105 5.98 10.62 7.22
N GLN A 106 5.23 11.09 6.20
CA GLN A 106 3.84 11.54 6.36
C GLN A 106 2.83 10.38 6.43
N TRP A 107 3.31 9.14 6.32
CA TRP A 107 2.47 7.94 6.24
C TRP A 107 2.60 7.03 7.45
N VAL A 108 3.26 7.47 8.51
CA VAL A 108 3.29 6.74 9.78
C VAL A 108 1.90 6.78 10.43
N ASN A 109 1.37 5.61 10.84
CA ASN A 109 0.04 5.47 11.45
C ASN A 109 -1.09 6.14 10.64
N ARG A 110 -0.97 6.17 9.31
CA ARG A 110 -1.96 6.78 8.42
C ARG A 110 -2.71 5.73 7.60
N LEU A 111 -4.04 5.81 7.63
CA LEU A 111 -4.92 5.05 6.75
C LEU A 111 -5.63 6.01 5.80
N GLU A 112 -5.62 5.68 4.51
CA GLU A 112 -6.29 6.47 3.46
C GLU A 112 -7.14 5.58 2.56
N TRP A 113 -8.27 6.08 2.09
CA TRP A 113 -9.15 5.38 1.15
C TRP A 113 -9.00 5.98 -0.25
N LEU A 114 -9.04 5.13 -1.27
CA LEU A 114 -9.26 5.57 -2.65
C LEU A 114 -10.75 5.47 -3.04
N PRO A 115 -11.26 6.36 -3.90
CA PRO A 115 -10.55 7.49 -4.50
C PRO A 115 -10.29 8.62 -3.48
N LEU A 116 -9.32 9.49 -3.78
CA LEU A 116 -8.96 10.65 -2.94
C LEU A 116 -10.06 11.74 -2.90
#